data_AF-X0UZG8-F1
#
_entry.id   AF-X0UZG8-F1
#
_cell.length_a   1.000
_cell.length_b   1.000
_cell.length_c   1.000
_cell.angle_alpha   90.00
_cell.angle_beta   90.00
_cell.angle_gamma   90.00
#
_symmetry.space_group_name_H-M   'P 1'
#
loop_
_entity.id
_entity.type
_entity.pdbx_description
1 polymer ?
#
loop_
_entity_poly.entity_id
_entity_poly.type
_entity_poly.pdbx_seq_one_letter_code
_entity_poly.pdbx_strand_id
1 'polypeptide(L)'
;MYHPHRRTFLKHAATAAGFGATFAVVGSKLSRALAGAKKEIRMKYSICNETFGDWPQEKVFRFAAQCGYGGVEVAPFTINNDVTEISSRTRAVLRKQADTANVEIVGLHWLLAKTTGLHLTSPDPKVRRKTTEYLGE
;
A
#
# COMPACT_ATOMS: atom_id res chain seq x y z
N MET A 1 2.22 -8.02 31.63
CA MET A 1 2.02 -8.84 30.42
C MET A 1 2.89 -8.25 29.32
N TYR A 2 4.08 -8.82 29.11
CA TYR A 2 5.08 -8.32 28.17
C TYR A 2 5.08 -9.25 26.95
N HIS A 3 4.66 -8.76 25.79
CA HIS A 3 4.75 -9.52 24.55
C HIS A 3 6.10 -9.25 23.89
N PRO A 4 7.01 -10.24 23.82
CA PRO A 4 8.28 -10.04 23.14
C PRO A 4 8.07 -9.95 21.62
N HIS A 5 8.61 -8.89 21.02
CA HIS A 5 8.61 -8.68 19.58
C HIS A 5 9.49 -9.74 18.90
N ARG A 6 9.07 -10.22 17.72
CA ARG A 6 9.67 -11.30 16.90
C ARG A 6 11.20 -11.18 16.67
N ARG A 7 11.79 -10.00 16.88
CA ARG A 7 13.22 -9.71 16.74
C ARG A 7 14.09 -10.18 17.92
N THR A 8 13.50 -10.42 19.10
CA THR A 8 14.25 -10.78 20.32
C THR A 8 14.56 -12.27 20.41
N PHE A 9 13.75 -13.12 19.77
CA PHE A 9 13.91 -14.57 19.78
C PHE A 9 15.14 -15.04 18.98
N LEU A 10 15.42 -14.40 17.84
CA LEU A 10 16.54 -14.79 16.96
C LEU A 10 17.92 -14.42 17.52
N LYS A 11 18.01 -13.47 18.46
CA LYS A 11 19.29 -13.05 19.05
C LYS A 11 19.79 -14.00 20.14
N HIS A 12 18.93 -14.81 20.75
CA HIS A 12 19.31 -15.74 21.83
C HIS A 12 19.58 -17.18 21.34
N ALA A 13 19.14 -17.54 20.14
CA ALA A 13 19.41 -18.86 19.56
C ALA A 13 20.85 -19.00 19.02
N ALA A 14 21.55 -17.89 18.77
CA ALA A 14 22.87 -17.89 18.15
C ALA A 14 24.04 -18.18 19.11
N THR A 15 23.80 -18.29 20.42
CA THR A 15 24.86 -18.44 21.43
C THR A 15 25.10 -19.87 21.91
N ALA A 16 24.40 -20.88 21.37
CA ALA A 16 24.54 -22.26 21.83
C ALA A 16 24.67 -23.26 20.67
N ALA A 17 25.86 -23.32 20.06
CA ALA A 17 26.38 -24.54 19.43
C ALA A 17 27.83 -24.31 18.94
N GLY A 18 28.80 -24.57 19.80
CA GLY A 18 30.13 -24.95 19.34
C GLY A 18 30.13 -26.44 19.02
N PHE A 19 30.42 -26.83 17.78
CA PHE A 19 30.83 -28.20 17.41
C PHE A 19 31.52 -28.21 16.03
N GLY A 20 32.80 -28.60 16.02
CA GLY A 20 33.46 -29.47 15.02
C GLY A 20 33.51 -29.07 13.54
N ALA A 21 34.72 -28.81 13.05
CA ALA A 21 35.06 -28.46 11.67
C ALA A 21 34.82 -29.55 10.58
N THR A 22 34.09 -30.64 10.86
CA THR A 22 33.91 -31.76 9.91
C THR A 22 32.54 -31.77 9.20
N PHE A 23 31.64 -30.84 9.52
CA PHE A 23 30.34 -30.68 8.84
C PHE A 23 30.34 -29.64 7.70
N ALA A 24 31.48 -28.98 7.43
CA ALA A 24 31.55 -27.78 6.61
C ALA A 24 31.18 -27.99 5.12
N VAL A 25 31.39 -29.19 4.57
CA VAL A 25 31.24 -29.42 3.12
C VAL A 25 29.85 -29.95 2.72
N VAL A 26 29.17 -30.70 3.59
CA VAL A 26 27.80 -31.20 3.34
C VAL A 26 26.74 -30.16 3.73
N GLY A 27 26.99 -29.37 4.78
CA GLY A 27 26.09 -28.30 5.23
C GLY A 27 25.92 -27.15 4.22
N SER A 28 26.92 -26.89 3.38
CA SER A 28 26.89 -25.79 2.40
C SER A 28 25.99 -26.06 1.19
N LYS A 29 25.84 -27.32 0.78
CA LYS A 29 24.89 -27.70 -0.29
C LYS A 29 23.46 -27.78 0.21
N LEU A 30 23.25 -28.20 1.47
CA LEU A 30 21.93 -28.24 2.10
C LEU A 30 21.41 -26.85 2.47
N SER A 31 22.27 -25.93 2.92
CA SER A 31 21.89 -24.54 3.20
C SER A 31 21.45 -23.79 1.94
N ARG A 32 22.06 -24.10 0.78
CA ARG A 32 21.73 -23.52 -0.52
C ARG A 32 20.41 -24.06 -1.09
N ALA A 33 20.05 -25.31 -0.78
CA ALA A 33 18.76 -25.91 -1.12
C ALA A 33 17.61 -25.38 -0.24
N LEU A 34 17.87 -25.15 1.06
CA LEU A 34 16.89 -24.59 2.00
C LEU A 34 16.71 -23.07 1.85
N ALA A 35 17.72 -22.37 1.34
CA ALA A 35 17.62 -20.95 0.96
C ALA A 35 16.78 -20.73 -0.32
N GLY A 36 16.43 -21.79 -1.05
CA GLY A 36 15.82 -21.72 -2.38
C GLY A 36 14.29 -21.56 -2.42
N ALA A 37 13.54 -21.81 -1.35
CA ALA A 37 12.08 -21.74 -1.46
C ALA A 37 11.34 -21.59 -0.12
N LYS A 38 11.56 -20.46 0.56
CA LYS A 38 10.43 -19.80 1.23
C LYS A 38 10.21 -18.49 0.51
N LYS A 39 9.41 -18.54 -0.56
CA LYS A 39 8.70 -17.34 -1.02
C LYS A 39 7.83 -16.93 0.17
N GLU A 40 8.32 -16.04 1.03
CA GLU A 40 7.47 -15.46 2.06
C GLU A 40 6.30 -14.85 1.29
N ILE A 41 5.10 -15.40 1.52
CA ILE A 41 3.87 -14.75 1.08
C ILE A 41 3.78 -13.49 1.92
N ARG A 42 4.41 -12.42 1.43
CA ARG A 42 4.34 -11.12 2.05
C ARG A 42 2.92 -10.62 1.80
N MET A 43 2.11 -10.65 2.86
CA MET A 43 0.76 -10.08 2.83
C MET A 43 0.87 -8.62 2.38
N LYS A 44 0.11 -8.27 1.35
CA LYS A 44 0.04 -6.92 0.82
C LYS A 44 -1.10 -6.20 1.54
N TYR A 45 -0.75 -5.15 2.27
CA TYR A 45 -1.72 -4.28 2.93
C TYR A 45 -1.70 -2.89 2.30
N SER A 46 -2.87 -2.30 2.17
CA SER A 46 -3.06 -0.94 1.70
C SER A 46 -3.90 -0.14 2.68
N ILE A 47 -3.80 1.18 2.61
CA ILE A 47 -4.58 2.10 3.44
C ILE A 47 -5.24 3.20 2.60
N CYS A 48 -6.45 3.52 2.97
CA CYS A 48 -7.29 4.62 2.52
C CYS A 48 -6.69 6.00 2.84
N ASN A 49 -6.45 6.87 1.86
CA ASN A 49 -5.78 8.17 2.09
C ASN A 49 -6.64 9.22 2.82
N GLU A 50 -7.96 9.15 2.72
CA GLU A 50 -8.93 9.99 3.42
C GLU A 50 -8.88 9.82 4.94
N THR A 51 -8.37 8.67 5.41
CA THR A 51 -8.08 8.43 6.84
C THR A 51 -7.21 9.53 7.46
N PHE A 52 -6.42 10.23 6.64
CA PHE A 52 -5.48 11.27 7.06
C PHE A 52 -6.02 12.70 6.93
N GLY A 53 -7.28 12.89 6.51
CA GLY A 53 -7.90 14.21 6.37
C GLY A 53 -7.13 15.14 5.43
N ASP A 54 -6.80 16.34 5.91
CA ASP A 54 -6.18 17.41 5.11
C ASP A 54 -4.64 17.30 4.99
N TRP A 55 -4.07 16.12 5.26
CA TRP A 55 -2.63 15.94 5.13
C TRP A 55 -2.18 16.06 3.66
N PRO A 56 -1.02 16.69 3.39
CA PRO A 56 -0.43 16.64 2.05
C PRO A 56 -0.18 15.18 1.62
N GLN A 57 -0.53 14.85 0.37
CA GLN A 57 -0.49 13.47 -0.13
C GLN A 57 0.90 12.83 0.00
N GLU A 58 1.97 13.59 -0.23
CA GLU A 58 3.34 13.12 0.00
C GLU A 58 3.59 12.66 1.44
N LYS A 59 3.03 13.37 2.43
CA LYS A 59 3.14 13.01 3.84
C LYS A 59 2.39 11.70 4.12
N VAL A 60 1.20 11.55 3.53
CA VAL A 60 0.40 10.32 3.62
C VAL A 60 1.18 9.13 3.08
N PHE A 61 1.75 9.23 1.87
CA PHE A 61 2.51 8.14 1.26
C PHE A 61 3.74 7.74 2.10
N ARG A 62 4.52 8.72 2.56
CA ARG A 62 5.68 8.44 3.43
C ARG A 62 5.26 7.77 4.74
N PHE A 63 4.18 8.24 5.36
CA PHE A 63 3.70 7.69 6.62
C PHE A 63 3.14 6.26 6.44
N ALA A 64 2.39 6.01 5.36
CA ALA A 64 1.91 4.67 5.03
C ALA A 64 3.07 3.66 4.89
N ALA A 65 4.14 4.03 4.19
CA ALA A 65 5.36 3.21 4.11
C ALA A 65 5.99 2.95 5.48
N GLN A 66 6.10 3.97 6.34
CA GLN A 66 6.65 3.84 7.70
C GLN A 66 5.83 2.88 8.57
N CYS A 67 4.51 2.85 8.37
CA CYS A 67 3.60 1.91 9.02
C CYS A 67 3.66 0.49 8.44
N GLY A 68 4.38 0.27 7.34
CA GLY A 68 4.53 -1.03 6.69
C GLY A 68 3.47 -1.36 5.63
N TYR A 69 2.62 -0.40 5.26
CA TYR A 69 1.73 -0.56 4.11
C TYR A 69 2.53 -0.59 2.80
N GLY A 70 2.10 -1.44 1.88
CA GLY A 70 2.66 -1.54 0.53
C GLY A 70 1.92 -0.68 -0.48
N GLY A 71 0.71 -0.22 -0.16
CA GLY A 71 -0.08 0.61 -1.06
C GLY A 71 -1.02 1.57 -0.37
N VAL A 72 -1.57 2.48 -1.17
CA VAL A 72 -2.54 3.49 -0.78
C VAL A 72 -3.69 3.49 -1.78
N GLU A 73 -4.91 3.49 -1.28
CA GLU A 73 -6.11 3.76 -2.06
C GLU A 73 -6.43 5.26 -1.97
N VAL A 74 -6.79 5.86 -3.10
CA VAL A 74 -6.99 7.31 -3.20
C VAL A 74 -8.48 7.65 -3.33
N ALA A 75 -8.99 8.45 -2.41
CA ALA A 75 -10.23 9.20 -2.54
C ALA A 75 -9.96 10.49 -3.31
N PRO A 76 -10.50 10.68 -4.51
CA PRO A 76 -10.21 11.87 -5.31
C PRO A 76 -10.56 13.19 -4.61
N PHE A 77 -11.61 13.21 -3.77
CA PHE A 77 -12.04 14.39 -3.04
C PHE A 77 -10.98 14.97 -2.08
N THR A 78 -9.96 14.18 -1.69
CA THR A 78 -8.84 14.69 -0.88
C THR A 78 -7.82 15.48 -1.70
N ILE A 79 -8.00 15.53 -3.02
CA ILE A 79 -7.18 16.29 -3.98
C ILE A 79 -8.03 17.41 -4.57
N ASN A 80 -9.21 17.07 -5.10
CA ASN A 80 -10.22 17.99 -5.58
C ASN A 80 -11.60 17.30 -5.54
N ASN A 81 -12.66 18.03 -5.18
CA ASN A 81 -14.04 17.50 -5.20
C ASN A 81 -14.52 17.16 -6.61
N ASP A 82 -13.93 17.76 -7.64
CA ASP A 82 -14.19 17.41 -9.04
C ASP A 82 -12.97 16.72 -9.67
N VAL A 83 -13.13 15.47 -10.10
CA VAL A 83 -12.02 14.69 -10.69
C VAL A 83 -11.57 15.23 -12.03
N THR A 84 -12.45 15.92 -12.78
CA THR A 84 -12.10 16.53 -14.07
C THR A 84 -11.11 17.68 -13.90
N GLU A 85 -11.08 18.29 -12.71
CA GLU A 85 -10.14 19.35 -12.34
C GLU A 85 -8.79 18.81 -11.83
N ILE A 86 -8.67 17.49 -11.64
CA ILE A 86 -7.40 16.85 -11.27
C ILE A 86 -6.58 16.64 -12.54
N SER A 87 -5.77 17.64 -12.90
CA SER A 87 -4.96 17.59 -14.12
C SER A 87 -4.05 16.35 -14.23
N SER A 88 -3.70 15.96 -15.46
CA SER A 88 -2.72 14.91 -15.73
C SER A 88 -1.36 15.18 -15.06
N ARG A 89 -0.95 16.46 -14.96
CA ARG A 89 0.25 16.88 -14.23
C ARG A 89 0.12 16.58 -12.73
N THR A 90 -1.01 16.90 -12.11
CA THR A 90 -1.27 16.59 -10.70
C THR A 90 -1.20 15.08 -10.47
N ARG A 91 -1.84 14.27 -11.34
CA ARG A 91 -1.78 12.81 -11.27
C ARG A 91 -0.34 12.28 -11.36
N ALA A 92 0.47 12.83 -12.27
CA ALA A 92 1.88 12.47 -12.41
C ALA A 92 2.71 12.82 -11.15
N VAL A 93 2.43 13.97 -10.52
CA VAL A 93 3.07 14.35 -9.25
C VAL A 93 2.72 13.38 -8.13
N LEU A 94 1.44 13.01 -7.99
CA LEU A 94 1.00 12.04 -6.97
C LEU A 94 1.67 10.68 -7.15
N ARG A 95 1.72 10.19 -8.39
CA ARG A 95 2.42 8.94 -8.72
C ARG A 95 3.90 9.01 -8.33
N LYS A 96 4.59 10.08 -8.70
CA LYS A 96 6.01 10.29 -8.34
C LYS A 96 6.22 10.33 -6.82
N GLN A 97 5.32 10.95 -6.07
CA GLN A 97 5.40 11.02 -4.61
C GLN A 97 5.20 9.64 -3.97
N ALA A 98 4.22 8.86 -4.44
CA ALA A 98 4.00 7.49 -3.99
C ALA A 98 5.23 6.60 -4.27
N ASP A 99 5.76 6.66 -5.50
CA ASP A 99 6.95 5.90 -5.91
C ASP A 99 8.18 6.27 -5.05
N THR A 100 8.38 7.57 -4.79
CA THR A 100 9.46 8.07 -3.92
C THR A 100 9.34 7.56 -2.48
N ALA A 101 8.11 7.41 -1.98
CA ALA A 101 7.83 6.86 -0.66
C ALA A 101 7.86 5.32 -0.63
N ASN A 102 8.06 4.65 -1.78
CA ASN A 102 8.00 3.19 -1.91
C ASN A 102 6.64 2.59 -1.50
N VAL A 103 5.55 3.27 -1.90
CA VAL A 103 4.17 2.75 -1.84
C VAL A 103 3.53 2.79 -3.21
N GLU A 104 2.66 1.83 -3.50
CA GLU A 104 1.87 1.79 -4.73
C GLU A 104 0.53 2.54 -4.57
N ILE A 105 0.11 3.30 -5.57
CA ILE A 105 -1.31 3.71 -5.65
C ILE A 105 -2.08 2.52 -6.22
N VAL A 106 -2.82 1.80 -5.38
CA VAL A 106 -3.39 0.48 -5.73
C VAL A 106 -4.83 0.56 -6.23
N GLY A 107 -5.50 1.69 -6.05
CA GLY A 107 -6.90 1.82 -6.39
C GLY A 107 -7.48 3.19 -6.05
N LEU A 108 -8.73 3.36 -6.47
CA LEU A 108 -9.57 4.51 -6.14
C LEU A 108 -10.78 4.05 -5.35
N HIS A 109 -11.28 4.91 -4.48
CA HIS A 109 -12.52 4.65 -3.74
C HIS A 109 -13.31 5.95 -3.54
N TRP A 110 -14.52 5.85 -2.99
CA TRP A 110 -15.38 7.01 -2.71
C TRP A 110 -15.60 7.94 -3.92
N LEU A 111 -15.66 7.39 -5.13
CA LEU A 111 -15.68 8.16 -6.39
C LEU A 111 -16.83 9.17 -6.51
N LEU A 112 -17.97 8.92 -5.85
CA LEU A 112 -19.12 9.83 -5.85
C LEU A 112 -19.23 10.64 -4.55
N ALA A 113 -18.35 10.43 -3.57
CA ALA A 113 -18.38 11.19 -2.32
C ALA A 113 -18.04 12.66 -2.58
N LYS A 114 -18.71 13.57 -1.86
CA LYS A 114 -18.54 15.03 -1.97
C LYS A 114 -18.89 15.62 -3.35
N THR A 115 -19.40 14.82 -4.29
CA THR A 115 -19.94 15.30 -5.56
C THR A 115 -21.39 15.78 -5.42
N THR A 116 -21.85 16.61 -6.35
CA THR A 116 -23.25 17.08 -6.41
C THR A 116 -23.91 16.66 -7.71
N GLY A 117 -25.14 16.14 -7.63
CA GLY A 117 -25.95 15.82 -8.81
C GLY A 117 -25.53 14.54 -9.56
N LEU A 118 -24.69 13.70 -8.95
CA LEU A 118 -24.32 12.38 -9.46
C LEU A 118 -24.94 11.29 -8.57
N HIS A 119 -25.53 10.27 -9.20
CA HIS A 119 -26.17 9.16 -8.50
C HIS A 119 -26.38 7.97 -9.45
N LEU A 120 -25.66 6.88 -9.20
CA LEU A 120 -25.59 5.73 -10.13
C LEU A 120 -26.95 5.05 -10.35
N THR A 121 -27.78 4.96 -9.31
CA THR A 121 -29.10 4.31 -9.35
C THR A 121 -30.26 5.32 -9.37
N SER A 122 -30.03 6.53 -9.89
CA SER A 122 -31.07 7.58 -9.92
C SER A 122 -32.26 7.12 -10.76
N PRO A 123 -33.51 7.46 -10.43
CA PRO A 123 -34.64 7.20 -11.33
C PRO A 123 -34.52 8.00 -12.64
N ASP A 124 -33.85 9.16 -12.64
CA ASP A 124 -33.62 9.96 -13.84
C ASP A 124 -32.50 9.35 -14.73
N PRO A 125 -32.79 8.90 -15.96
CA PRO A 125 -31.79 8.38 -16.88
C PRO A 125 -30.69 9.38 -17.25
N LYS A 126 -30.96 10.70 -17.22
CA LYS A 126 -29.95 11.73 -17.48
C LYS A 126 -28.89 11.77 -16.37
N VAL A 127 -29.32 11.65 -15.11
CA VAL A 127 -28.41 11.60 -13.97
C VAL A 127 -27.54 10.34 -14.01
N ARG A 128 -28.12 9.17 -14.35
CA ARG A 128 -27.36 7.92 -14.47
C ARG A 128 -26.28 8.00 -15.56
N ARG A 129 -26.63 8.54 -16.73
CA ARG A 129 -25.68 8.75 -17.84
C ARG A 129 -24.56 9.70 -17.42
N LYS A 130 -24.89 10.87 -16.86
CA LYS A 130 -23.89 11.83 -16.35
C LYS A 130 -22.96 11.19 -15.33
N THR A 131 -23.49 10.34 -14.45
CA THR A 131 -22.69 9.62 -13.45
C THR A 131 -21.75 8.60 -14.09
N THR A 132 -22.20 7.91 -15.13
CA THR A 132 -21.36 6.92 -15.85
C THR A 132 -20.25 7.61 -16.64
N GLU A 133 -20.56 8.74 -17.29
CA GLU A 133 -19.57 9.57 -17.98
C GLU A 133 -18.50 10.07 -17.00
N TYR A 134 -18.92 10.62 -15.85
CA TYR A 134 -18.02 11.06 -14.79
C TYR A 134 -17.09 9.95 -14.26
N LEU A 135 -17.59 8.71 -14.14
CA LEU A 135 -16.77 7.57 -13.71
C LEU A 135 -15.75 7.11 -14.76
N GLY A 136 -15.82 7.60 -16.00
CA GLY A 136 -14.88 7.31 -17.08
C GLY A 136 -13.71 8.29 -17.20
N GLU A 137 -13.69 9.36 -16.40
CA GLU A 137 -12.63 10.39 -16.35
C GLU A 137 -11.39 9.96 -15.55
#